data_AF-A0A2A2S9V6-F1
#
_entry.id   AF-A0A2A2S9V6-F1
#
_cell.length_a   1.000
_cell.length_b   1.000
_cell.length_c   1.000
_cell.angle_alpha   90.00
_cell.angle_beta   90.00
_cell.angle_gamma   90.00
#
_symmetry.space_group_name_H-M   'P 1'
#
loop_
_entity.id
_entity.type
_entity.pdbx_description
1 polymer ?
#
loop_
_entity_poly.entity_id
_entity_poly.type
_entity_poly.pdbx_seq_one_letter_code
_entity_poly.pdbx_strand_id
1 'polypeptide(L)'
;MKFLIPLPFIWFSLMQQCFSQSLAQDKAVRYQQERMVYLQWDKNKFEPKAGFLSLNPYYWLTWGLFHPSYHKNDLRPLSATGPQTQRLALVGVMNNTDNKYKLQSDTVRNTALSEIANQSGFVSVLDPLWQLYYSKELNPVLDHSMSSILAGLSPQVSARLVNEGLYSWYKNELDMLKERLDAALNTTMDRGSRIIAYHRLLMEYRTLASVWAIRTSSAKATIDMTARQQRLKAGEVTVSNWTPQSDIQIAKDVLKNLQ
;
A
#
# COMPACT_ATOMS: atom_id res chain seq x y z
N MET A 1 113.13 -26.66 13.38
CA MET A 1 112.97 -25.75 12.22
C MET A 1 111.54 -25.24 12.23
N LYS A 2 111.36 -23.91 12.16
CA LYS A 2 110.05 -23.24 12.17
C LYS A 2 109.40 -23.41 10.80
N PHE A 3 108.24 -24.07 10.71
CA PHE A 3 107.49 -24.15 9.46
C PHE A 3 106.73 -22.84 9.25
N LEU A 4 107.14 -22.09 8.23
CA LEU A 4 106.46 -20.89 7.74
C LEU A 4 105.28 -21.35 6.87
N ILE A 5 104.05 -21.17 7.36
CA ILE A 5 102.83 -21.44 6.59
C ILE A 5 102.66 -20.32 5.56
N PRO A 6 102.48 -20.61 4.25
CA PRO A 6 102.32 -19.58 3.23
C PRO A 6 100.91 -18.98 3.29
N LEU A 7 100.77 -17.90 4.06
CA LEU A 7 99.58 -17.04 4.13
C LEU A 7 98.97 -16.60 2.78
N PRO A 8 99.75 -16.33 1.69
CA PRO A 8 99.13 -15.86 0.43
C PRO A 8 98.28 -16.93 -0.28
N PHE A 9 98.54 -18.22 -0.04
CA PHE A 9 97.77 -19.30 -0.67
C PHE A 9 96.36 -19.44 -0.07
N ILE A 10 96.22 -19.13 1.22
CA ILE A 10 94.93 -19.16 1.92
C ILE A 10 94.04 -18.00 1.45
N TRP A 11 94.63 -16.83 1.17
CA TRP A 11 93.89 -15.68 0.66
C TRP A 11 93.40 -15.86 -0.78
N PHE A 12 94.18 -16.54 -1.62
CA PHE A 12 93.76 -16.86 -3.00
C PHE A 12 92.62 -17.89 -3.03
N SER A 13 92.60 -18.83 -2.07
CA SER A 13 91.53 -19.83 -1.90
C SER A 13 90.19 -19.21 -1.43
N LEU A 14 90.23 -18.20 -0.55
CA LEU A 14 89.03 -17.54 -0.04
C LEU A 14 88.33 -16.65 -1.08
N MET A 15 89.09 -16.05 -2.01
CA MET A 15 88.54 -15.20 -3.06
C MET A 15 87.78 -15.98 -4.17
N GLN A 16 87.98 -17.30 -4.28
CA GLN A 16 87.28 -18.12 -5.27
C GLN A 16 85.86 -18.55 -4.86
N GLN A 17 85.42 -18.29 -3.63
CA GLN A 17 84.12 -18.80 -3.14
C GLN A 17 82.93 -17.82 -3.27
N CYS A 18 83.13 -16.60 -3.78
CA CYS A 18 82.07 -15.57 -3.78
C CYS A 18 81.23 -15.43 -5.07
N PHE A 19 81.34 -16.32 -6.07
CA PHE A 19 80.61 -16.17 -7.34
C PHE A 19 79.59 -17.26 -7.70
N SER A 20 79.10 -18.06 -6.75
CA SER A 20 78.20 -19.20 -7.05
C SER A 20 76.70 -18.93 -6.83
N GLN A 21 76.26 -17.70 -6.63
CA GLN A 21 74.82 -17.40 -6.51
C GLN A 21 74.27 -16.91 -7.87
N SER A 22 73.72 -17.83 -8.66
CA SER A 22 72.91 -17.49 -9.82
C SER A 22 71.44 -17.44 -9.41
N LEU A 23 70.67 -16.50 -9.98
CA LEU A 23 69.23 -16.46 -9.80
C LEU A 23 68.64 -17.77 -10.37
N ALA A 24 68.01 -18.59 -9.54
CA ALA A 24 67.34 -19.81 -9.98
C ALA A 24 66.16 -19.46 -10.90
N GLN A 25 66.43 -19.45 -12.20
CA GLN A 25 65.48 -19.12 -13.25
C GLN A 25 64.99 -20.40 -13.91
N ASP A 26 64.13 -21.14 -13.22
CA ASP A 26 63.46 -22.30 -13.81
C ASP A 26 62.33 -21.85 -14.74
N LYS A 27 62.48 -22.17 -16.02
CA LYS A 27 61.49 -21.90 -17.05
C LYS A 27 60.22 -22.74 -16.82
N ALA A 28 60.33 -23.98 -16.35
CA ALA A 28 59.20 -24.87 -16.16
C ALA A 28 58.26 -24.34 -15.06
N VAL A 29 58.82 -23.94 -13.92
CA VAL A 29 58.05 -23.33 -12.81
C VAL A 29 57.40 -22.02 -13.25
N ARG A 30 58.16 -21.14 -13.92
CA ARG A 30 57.63 -19.86 -14.41
C ARG A 30 56.46 -20.06 -15.37
N TYR A 31 56.61 -20.92 -16.37
CA TYR A 31 55.54 -21.20 -17.33
C TYR A 31 54.32 -21.85 -16.67
N GLN A 32 54.52 -22.66 -15.61
CA GLN A 32 53.41 -23.20 -14.86
C GLN A 32 52.64 -22.12 -14.10
N GLN A 33 53.34 -21.20 -13.43
CA GLN A 33 52.71 -20.07 -12.74
C GLN A 33 51.93 -19.15 -13.69
N GLU A 34 52.51 -18.84 -14.86
CA GLU A 34 51.86 -18.03 -15.90
C GLU A 34 50.53 -18.66 -16.39
N ARG A 35 50.44 -20.00 -16.38
CA ARG A 35 49.26 -20.78 -16.80
C ARG A 35 48.21 -21.00 -15.70
N MET A 36 48.46 -20.67 -14.44
CA MET A 36 47.49 -20.94 -13.37
C MET A 36 46.34 -19.92 -13.32
N VAL A 37 46.54 -18.69 -13.81
CA VAL A 37 45.59 -17.59 -13.57
C VAL A 37 45.07 -16.94 -14.85
N TYR A 38 45.88 -16.21 -15.63
CA TYR A 38 45.34 -15.40 -16.73
C TYR A 38 46.22 -15.19 -17.97
N LEU A 39 47.55 -15.35 -17.91
CA LEU A 39 48.45 -14.87 -18.97
C LEU A 39 48.21 -15.56 -20.32
N GLN A 40 48.78 -16.73 -20.60
CA GLN A 40 48.62 -17.41 -21.90
C GLN A 40 48.76 -18.94 -21.77
N TRP A 41 47.88 -19.70 -22.44
CA TRP A 41 48.02 -21.15 -22.58
C TRP A 41 48.84 -21.47 -23.84
N ASP A 42 50.15 -21.30 -23.75
CA ASP A 42 51.06 -21.49 -24.89
C ASP A 42 51.63 -22.92 -24.91
N LYS A 43 51.29 -23.66 -25.98
CA LYS A 43 51.78 -25.03 -26.24
C LYS A 43 53.29 -25.11 -26.35
N ASN A 44 53.97 -24.02 -26.72
CA ASN A 44 55.41 -23.99 -26.89
C ASN A 44 56.18 -23.81 -25.56
N LYS A 45 55.48 -23.43 -24.49
CA LYS A 45 56.02 -23.20 -23.15
C LYS A 45 55.83 -24.40 -22.20
N PHE A 46 55.52 -25.59 -22.71
CA PHE A 46 55.46 -26.81 -21.91
C PHE A 46 56.84 -27.42 -21.82
N GLU A 47 57.39 -27.41 -20.61
CA GLU A 47 58.65 -28.06 -20.26
C GLU A 47 58.38 -29.15 -19.22
N PRO A 48 59.13 -30.25 -19.22
CA PRO A 48 60.08 -30.67 -20.26
C PRO A 48 59.37 -31.00 -21.60
N LYS A 49 60.07 -30.87 -22.74
CA LYS A 49 59.58 -31.30 -24.07
C LYS A 49 59.92 -32.75 -24.38
N ALA A 50 59.14 -33.38 -25.27
CA ALA A 50 59.35 -34.77 -25.70
C ALA A 50 60.76 -35.03 -26.27
N GLY A 51 61.39 -34.02 -26.88
CA GLY A 51 62.74 -34.13 -27.46
C GLY A 51 62.75 -34.93 -28.76
N PHE A 52 63.94 -35.18 -29.31
CA PHE A 52 64.12 -35.96 -30.53
C PHE A 52 63.55 -37.37 -30.34
N LEU A 53 62.68 -37.81 -31.26
CA LEU A 53 61.97 -39.10 -31.22
C LEU A 53 61.15 -39.35 -29.93
N SER A 54 60.77 -38.31 -29.20
CA SER A 54 60.07 -38.43 -27.90
C SER A 54 60.84 -39.20 -26.83
N LEU A 55 62.17 -39.21 -26.89
CA LEU A 55 63.02 -40.01 -26.00
C LEU A 55 63.31 -39.36 -24.63
N ASN A 56 62.74 -38.19 -24.32
CA ASN A 56 63.00 -37.52 -23.06
C ASN A 56 62.24 -38.21 -21.89
N PRO A 57 62.94 -38.86 -20.93
CA PRO A 57 62.29 -39.56 -19.83
C PRO A 57 61.52 -38.61 -18.92
N TYR A 58 62.00 -37.38 -18.73
CA TYR A 58 61.31 -36.39 -17.90
C TYR A 58 59.97 -35.97 -18.51
N TYR A 59 59.86 -35.88 -19.84
CA TYR A 59 58.59 -35.61 -20.52
C TYR A 59 57.57 -36.72 -20.30
N TRP A 60 57.99 -37.99 -20.38
CA TRP A 60 57.09 -39.12 -20.14
C TRP A 60 56.59 -39.15 -18.70
N LEU A 61 57.47 -38.91 -17.74
CA LEU A 61 57.10 -38.90 -16.33
C LEU A 61 56.20 -37.72 -15.95
N THR A 62 56.30 -36.57 -16.61
CA THR A 62 55.46 -35.39 -16.29
C THR A 62 54.18 -35.32 -17.12
N TRP A 63 54.26 -35.58 -18.42
CA TRP A 63 53.16 -35.33 -19.36
C TRP A 63 52.73 -36.60 -20.08
N GLY A 64 53.67 -37.37 -20.64
CA GLY A 64 53.35 -38.48 -21.55
C GLY A 64 52.56 -39.63 -20.92
N LEU A 65 52.88 -40.03 -19.69
CA LEU A 65 52.23 -41.15 -19.01
C LEU A 65 50.95 -40.75 -18.27
N PHE A 66 50.98 -39.65 -17.52
CA PHE A 66 49.88 -39.28 -16.61
C PHE A 66 48.90 -38.26 -17.20
N HIS A 67 49.38 -37.33 -18.04
CA HIS A 67 48.55 -36.24 -18.56
C HIS A 67 48.83 -35.91 -20.05
N PRO A 68 48.65 -36.88 -20.96
CA PRO A 68 49.01 -36.74 -22.38
C PRO A 68 48.17 -35.69 -23.14
N SER A 69 47.05 -35.27 -22.58
CA SER A 69 46.16 -34.25 -23.13
C SER A 69 46.30 -32.88 -22.47
N TYR A 70 47.15 -32.74 -21.44
CA TYR A 70 47.25 -31.52 -20.65
C TYR A 70 47.51 -30.30 -21.53
N HIS A 71 48.53 -30.36 -22.37
CA HIS A 71 48.90 -29.25 -23.26
C HIS A 71 47.88 -28.96 -24.39
N LYS A 72 46.89 -29.84 -24.63
CA LYS A 72 45.99 -29.73 -25.79
C LYS A 72 44.83 -28.76 -25.53
N ASN A 73 44.33 -28.74 -24.29
CA ASN A 73 43.16 -27.97 -23.89
C ASN A 73 43.57 -26.89 -22.89
N ASP A 74 43.02 -25.68 -23.03
CA ASP A 74 43.25 -24.63 -22.05
C ASP A 74 42.47 -24.93 -20.76
N LEU A 75 43.19 -25.22 -19.68
CA LEU A 75 42.61 -25.57 -18.38
C LEU A 75 42.57 -24.38 -17.40
N ARG A 76 42.90 -23.17 -17.87
CA ARG A 76 42.88 -21.98 -17.02
C ARG A 76 41.48 -21.75 -16.44
N PRO A 77 41.36 -21.57 -15.11
CA PRO A 77 40.07 -21.32 -14.49
C PRO A 77 39.37 -20.07 -15.03
N LEU A 78 40.15 -19.02 -15.33
CA LEU A 78 39.70 -17.71 -15.82
C LEU A 78 39.95 -17.48 -17.31
N SER A 79 40.15 -18.53 -18.12
CA SER A 79 40.12 -18.36 -19.58
C SER A 79 38.70 -18.00 -20.04
N ALA A 80 38.56 -17.58 -21.30
CA ALA A 80 37.26 -17.21 -21.87
C ALA A 80 36.21 -18.34 -21.75
N THR A 81 36.64 -19.59 -21.89
CA THR A 81 35.81 -20.80 -21.72
C THR A 81 36.09 -21.54 -20.41
N GLY A 82 36.84 -20.93 -19.50
CA GLY A 82 37.25 -21.54 -18.25
C GLY A 82 36.09 -21.73 -17.27
N PRO A 83 36.18 -22.73 -16.37
CA PRO A 83 35.08 -23.05 -15.46
C PRO A 83 34.70 -21.90 -14.51
N GLN A 84 35.64 -21.03 -14.11
CA GLN A 84 35.32 -19.91 -13.21
C GLN A 84 34.66 -18.75 -13.96
N THR A 85 35.09 -18.46 -15.20
CA THR A 85 34.43 -17.47 -16.06
C THR A 85 32.98 -17.87 -16.34
N GLN A 86 32.73 -19.14 -16.65
CA GLN A 86 31.38 -19.66 -16.86
C GLN A 86 30.52 -19.54 -15.59
N ARG A 87 31.09 -19.85 -14.41
CA ARG A 87 30.40 -19.68 -13.12
C ARG A 87 30.07 -18.22 -12.83
N LEU A 88 31.00 -17.29 -13.06
CA LEU A 88 30.77 -15.86 -12.87
C LEU A 88 29.68 -15.33 -13.81
N ALA A 89 29.70 -15.76 -15.09
CA ALA A 89 28.65 -15.43 -16.04
C ALA A 89 27.29 -15.96 -15.58
N LEU A 90 27.22 -17.22 -15.14
CA LEU A 90 26.00 -17.82 -14.60
C LEU A 90 25.51 -17.07 -13.36
N VAL A 91 26.39 -16.74 -12.41
CA VAL A 91 26.05 -15.94 -11.23
C VAL A 91 25.53 -14.55 -11.64
N GLY A 92 26.12 -13.92 -12.64
CA GLY A 92 25.62 -12.65 -13.19
C GLY A 92 24.20 -12.75 -13.76
N VAL A 93 23.91 -13.83 -14.50
CA VAL A 93 22.56 -14.13 -15.00
C VAL A 93 21.59 -14.43 -13.86
N MET A 94 22.00 -15.22 -12.88
CA MET A 94 21.20 -15.52 -11.68
C MET A 94 20.88 -14.25 -10.90
N ASN A 95 21.86 -13.39 -10.64
CA ASN A 95 21.66 -12.09 -9.99
C ASN A 95 20.67 -11.21 -10.76
N ASN A 96 20.69 -11.22 -12.10
CA ASN A 96 19.72 -10.48 -12.91
C ASN A 96 18.30 -11.03 -12.70
N THR A 97 18.15 -12.35 -12.72
CA THR A 97 16.89 -13.04 -12.47
C THR A 97 16.37 -12.78 -11.05
N ASP A 98 17.22 -12.85 -10.04
CA ASP A 98 16.87 -12.57 -8.64
C ASP A 98 16.41 -11.12 -8.46
N ASN A 99 17.07 -10.17 -9.12
CA ASN A 99 16.66 -8.77 -9.11
C ASN A 99 15.28 -8.58 -9.76
N LYS A 100 14.96 -9.31 -10.84
CA LYS A 100 13.62 -9.27 -11.45
C LYS A 100 12.56 -9.85 -10.53
N TYR A 101 12.84 -10.98 -9.87
CA TYR A 101 11.93 -11.55 -8.87
C TYR A 101 11.70 -10.60 -7.70
N LYS A 102 12.76 -9.93 -7.22
CA LYS A 102 12.65 -8.90 -6.19
C LYS A 102 11.74 -7.75 -6.63
N LEU A 103 11.94 -7.21 -7.83
CA LEU A 103 11.10 -6.14 -8.38
C LEU A 103 9.62 -6.56 -8.49
N GLN A 104 9.36 -7.79 -8.93
CA GLN A 104 8.00 -8.34 -8.99
C GLN A 104 7.41 -8.47 -7.59
N SER A 105 8.16 -9.01 -6.64
CA SER A 105 7.72 -9.12 -5.24
C SER A 105 7.44 -7.75 -4.61
N ASP A 106 8.30 -6.75 -4.85
CA ASP A 106 8.13 -5.38 -4.37
C ASP A 106 6.88 -4.75 -5.01
N THR A 107 6.65 -5.00 -6.30
CA THR A 107 5.45 -4.52 -7.01
C THR A 107 4.19 -5.15 -6.40
N VAL A 108 4.15 -6.47 -6.23
CA VAL A 108 3.00 -7.17 -5.62
C VAL A 108 2.74 -6.65 -4.20
N ARG A 109 3.80 -6.47 -3.40
CA ARG A 109 3.70 -5.89 -2.05
C ARG A 109 3.10 -4.50 -2.07
N ASN A 110 3.62 -3.61 -2.93
CA ASN A 110 3.15 -2.23 -3.01
C ASN A 110 1.70 -2.16 -3.51
N THR A 111 1.33 -2.97 -4.50
CA THR A 111 -0.04 -3.10 -4.97
C THR A 111 -0.96 -3.62 -3.88
N ALA A 112 -0.56 -4.66 -3.14
CA ALA A 112 -1.36 -5.21 -2.04
C ALA A 112 -1.55 -4.19 -0.91
N LEU A 113 -0.50 -3.45 -0.53
CA LEU A 113 -0.61 -2.39 0.48
C LEU A 113 -1.53 -1.26 0.02
N SER A 114 -1.44 -0.85 -1.25
CA SER A 114 -2.35 0.14 -1.85
C SER A 114 -3.79 -0.36 -1.83
N GLU A 115 -4.03 -1.62 -2.18
CA GLU A 115 -5.36 -2.22 -2.20
C GLU A 115 -5.96 -2.34 -0.79
N ILE A 116 -5.16 -2.78 0.18
CA ILE A 116 -5.55 -2.80 1.59
C ILE A 116 -5.91 -1.38 2.05
N ALA A 117 -5.11 -0.37 1.69
CA ALA A 117 -5.41 1.01 2.04
C ALA A 117 -6.73 1.50 1.40
N ASN A 118 -6.96 1.19 0.12
CA ASN A 118 -8.18 1.57 -0.60
C ASN A 118 -9.45 0.89 -0.05
N GLN A 119 -9.32 -0.34 0.45
CA GLN A 119 -10.44 -1.09 1.01
C GLN A 119 -10.63 -0.84 2.51
N SER A 120 -9.61 -0.36 3.21
CA SER A 120 -9.66 -0.18 4.66
C SER A 120 -10.66 0.90 5.07
N GLY A 121 -11.56 0.55 6.00
CA GLY A 121 -12.45 1.52 6.63
C GLY A 121 -11.72 2.56 7.48
N PHE A 122 -10.48 2.30 7.89
CA PHE A 122 -9.71 3.21 8.73
C PHE A 122 -9.44 4.57 8.06
N VAL A 123 -9.26 4.59 6.74
CA VAL A 123 -9.02 5.82 5.97
C VAL A 123 -10.30 6.39 5.34
N SER A 124 -11.47 5.82 5.61
CA SER A 124 -12.74 6.23 4.99
C SER A 124 -13.14 7.67 5.33
N VAL A 125 -12.80 8.13 6.54
CA VAL A 125 -13.05 9.50 7.02
C VAL A 125 -12.15 10.52 6.28
N LEU A 126 -11.06 10.05 5.68
CA LEU A 126 -10.15 10.85 4.86
C LEU A 126 -10.56 10.85 3.37
N ASP A 127 -11.64 10.16 2.99
CA ASP A 127 -12.12 10.22 1.60
C ASP A 127 -12.53 11.66 1.26
N PRO A 128 -11.95 12.26 0.19
CA PRO A 128 -12.28 13.63 -0.20
C PRO A 128 -13.78 13.85 -0.39
N LEU A 129 -14.51 12.88 -0.95
CA LEU A 129 -15.94 13.03 -1.19
C LEU A 129 -16.75 12.99 0.11
N TRP A 130 -16.30 12.20 1.08
CA TRP A 130 -16.88 12.19 2.43
C TRP A 130 -16.71 13.56 3.10
N GLN A 131 -15.50 14.10 3.09
CA GLN A 131 -15.19 15.38 3.72
C GLN A 131 -15.89 16.57 3.05
N LEU A 132 -15.98 16.57 1.73
CA LEU A 132 -16.55 17.69 0.98
C LEU A 132 -18.07 17.72 1.03
N TYR A 133 -18.72 16.55 1.03
CA TYR A 133 -20.17 16.43 0.86
C TYR A 133 -20.86 15.63 1.97
N TYR A 134 -20.59 14.33 2.06
CA TYR A 134 -21.43 13.43 2.88
C TYR A 134 -21.36 13.71 4.37
N SER A 135 -20.19 14.07 4.91
CA SER A 135 -20.02 14.42 6.32
C SER A 135 -20.94 15.56 6.76
N LYS A 136 -21.15 16.56 5.90
CA LYS A 136 -22.02 17.71 6.18
C LYS A 136 -23.50 17.33 6.07
N GLU A 137 -23.86 16.63 5.00
CA GLU A 137 -25.25 16.23 4.74
C GLU A 137 -25.77 15.22 5.76
N LEU A 138 -24.92 14.32 6.24
CA LEU A 138 -25.24 13.31 7.26
C LEU A 138 -24.94 13.79 8.69
N ASN A 139 -24.52 15.04 8.88
CA ASN A 139 -24.26 15.59 10.22
C ASN A 139 -25.47 15.46 11.18
N PRO A 140 -26.72 15.69 10.74
CA PRO A 140 -27.90 15.47 11.60
C PRO A 140 -28.14 14.00 11.99
N VAL A 141 -27.49 13.04 11.34
CA VAL A 141 -27.52 11.62 11.72
C VAL A 141 -26.37 11.33 12.69
N LEU A 142 -25.17 11.82 12.39
CA LEU A 142 -23.96 11.62 13.20
C LEU A 142 -24.06 12.24 14.59
N ASP A 143 -24.51 13.49 14.64
CA ASP A 143 -24.64 14.28 15.87
C ASP A 143 -26.07 14.78 16.04
N HIS A 144 -26.89 13.91 16.62
CA HIS A 144 -28.27 14.21 16.96
C HIS A 144 -28.47 14.21 18.47
N SER A 145 -29.20 15.21 18.94
CA SER A 145 -29.58 15.39 20.33
C SER A 145 -31.04 15.82 20.39
N MET A 146 -31.65 15.70 21.58
CA MET A 146 -33.00 16.22 21.81
C MET A 146 -33.11 17.70 21.38
N SER A 147 -32.11 18.51 21.72
CA SER A 147 -32.04 19.92 21.37
C SER A 147 -31.92 20.17 19.88
N SER A 148 -31.15 19.37 19.14
CA SER A 148 -30.99 19.57 17.69
C SER A 148 -32.22 19.09 16.91
N ILE A 149 -32.84 17.99 17.32
CA ILE A 149 -34.05 17.44 16.68
C ILE A 149 -35.26 18.37 16.86
N LEU A 150 -35.43 18.92 18.06
CA LEU A 150 -36.55 19.79 18.41
C LEU A 150 -36.28 21.28 18.15
N ALA A 151 -35.13 21.61 17.56
CA ALA A 151 -34.75 22.99 17.27
C ALA A 151 -35.82 23.69 16.40
N GLY A 152 -36.21 24.91 16.80
CA GLY A 152 -37.18 25.73 16.07
C GLY A 152 -38.66 25.39 16.34
N LEU A 153 -38.97 24.43 17.21
CA LEU A 153 -40.35 24.11 17.60
C LEU A 153 -40.78 24.86 18.87
N SER A 154 -42.08 25.16 18.98
CA SER A 154 -42.61 25.74 20.21
C SER A 154 -42.62 24.73 21.36
N PRO A 155 -42.58 25.17 22.62
CA PRO A 155 -42.65 24.29 23.79
C PRO A 155 -43.90 23.39 23.81
N GLN A 156 -45.05 23.89 23.33
CA GLN A 156 -46.27 23.07 23.28
C GLN A 156 -46.17 21.95 22.24
N VAL A 157 -45.60 22.24 21.07
CA VAL A 157 -45.43 21.26 19.99
C VAL A 157 -44.42 20.19 20.40
N SER A 158 -43.28 20.60 20.96
CA SER A 158 -42.25 19.66 21.45
C SER A 158 -42.78 18.73 22.54
N ALA A 159 -43.49 19.26 23.54
CA ALA A 159 -44.11 18.44 24.58
C ALA A 159 -45.10 17.41 23.99
N ARG A 160 -45.91 17.83 23.01
CA ARG A 160 -46.84 16.95 22.31
C ARG A 160 -46.13 15.82 21.56
N LEU A 161 -45.08 16.13 20.79
CA LEU A 161 -44.32 15.14 20.02
C LEU A 161 -43.60 14.12 20.91
N VAL A 162 -43.15 14.55 22.09
CA VAL A 162 -42.56 13.66 23.10
C VAL A 162 -43.64 12.75 23.70
N ASN A 163 -44.77 13.31 24.11
CA ASN A 163 -45.86 12.55 24.73
C ASN A 163 -46.53 11.56 23.76
N GLU A 164 -46.65 11.91 22.48
CA GLU A 164 -47.18 11.04 21.43
C GLU A 164 -46.17 9.96 20.97
N GLY A 165 -44.94 9.96 21.49
CA GLY A 165 -43.90 8.99 21.15
C GLY A 165 -43.23 9.21 19.78
N LEU A 166 -43.63 10.24 19.03
CA LEU A 166 -43.07 10.59 17.72
C LEU A 166 -41.59 10.95 17.80
N TYR A 167 -41.19 11.68 18.85
CA TYR A 167 -39.78 11.98 19.09
C TYR A 167 -38.96 10.69 19.28
N SER A 168 -39.43 9.76 20.11
CA SER A 168 -38.72 8.51 20.39
C SER A 168 -38.58 7.66 19.13
N TRP A 169 -39.64 7.57 18.32
CA TRP A 169 -39.58 6.87 17.03
C TRP A 169 -38.53 7.49 16.10
N TYR A 170 -38.56 8.81 15.93
CA TYR A 170 -37.64 9.50 15.02
C TYR A 170 -36.18 9.37 15.48
N LYS A 171 -35.94 9.51 16.80
CA LYS A 171 -34.62 9.30 17.40
C LYS A 171 -34.10 7.89 17.14
N ASN A 172 -34.92 6.86 17.39
CA ASN A 172 -34.52 5.47 17.18
C ASN A 172 -34.16 5.20 15.71
N GLU A 173 -34.89 5.79 14.77
CA GLU A 173 -34.57 5.64 13.35
C GLU A 173 -33.26 6.35 12.97
N LEU A 174 -32.97 7.52 13.56
CA LEU A 174 -31.67 8.18 13.42
C LEU A 174 -30.53 7.37 14.03
N ASP A 175 -30.75 6.75 15.20
CA ASP A 175 -29.78 5.85 15.84
C ASP A 175 -29.47 4.64 14.94
N MET A 176 -30.49 4.03 14.34
CA MET A 176 -30.31 2.93 13.38
C MET A 176 -29.55 3.35 12.12
N LEU A 177 -29.86 4.53 11.57
CA LEU A 177 -29.13 5.08 10.43
C LEU A 177 -27.67 5.37 10.78
N LYS A 178 -27.42 5.88 11.99
CA LYS A 178 -26.07 6.13 12.50
C LYS A 178 -25.28 4.84 12.64
N GLU A 179 -25.87 3.78 13.20
CA GLU A 179 -25.20 2.48 13.32
C GLU A 179 -24.82 1.91 11.94
N ARG A 180 -25.73 1.98 10.96
CA ARG A 180 -25.44 1.55 9.59
C ARG A 180 -24.38 2.40 8.91
N LEU A 181 -24.36 3.71 9.19
CA LEU A 181 -23.35 4.63 8.69
C LEU A 181 -21.97 4.34 9.31
N ASP A 182 -21.91 4.11 10.61
CA ASP A 182 -20.69 3.73 11.32
C ASP A 182 -20.16 2.37 10.83
N ALA A 183 -21.04 1.42 10.55
CA ALA A 183 -20.67 0.16 9.91
C ALA A 183 -20.09 0.41 8.50
N ALA A 184 -20.70 1.28 7.70
CA ALA A 184 -20.19 1.65 6.38
C ALA A 184 -18.84 2.39 6.42
N LEU A 185 -18.58 3.16 7.48
CA LEU A 185 -17.31 3.86 7.67
C LEU A 185 -16.19 2.92 8.12
N ASN A 186 -16.48 1.98 9.04
CA ASN A 186 -15.45 1.18 9.69
C ASN A 186 -15.16 -0.16 8.99
N THR A 187 -16.11 -0.69 8.21
CA THR A 187 -15.95 -1.99 7.55
C THR A 187 -14.97 -1.92 6.37
N THR A 188 -14.25 -3.00 6.12
CA THR A 188 -13.42 -3.17 4.92
C THR A 188 -14.29 -3.41 3.71
N MET A 189 -14.29 -2.46 2.77
CA MET A 189 -15.03 -2.55 1.52
C MET A 189 -14.38 -1.64 0.48
N ASP A 190 -14.56 -1.97 -0.79
CA ASP A 190 -14.12 -1.12 -1.89
C ASP A 190 -14.68 0.32 -1.76
N ARG A 191 -13.85 1.29 -2.13
CA ARG A 191 -14.18 2.72 -2.05
C ARG A 191 -15.47 3.06 -2.79
N GLY A 192 -15.67 2.53 -4.00
CA GLY A 192 -16.87 2.80 -4.79
C GLY A 192 -18.12 2.26 -4.12
N SER A 193 -18.05 1.06 -3.57
CA SER A 193 -19.14 0.45 -2.79
C SER A 193 -19.50 1.29 -1.57
N ARG A 194 -18.49 1.84 -0.89
CA ARG A 194 -18.67 2.72 0.28
C ARG A 194 -19.39 4.02 -0.07
N ILE A 195 -19.00 4.67 -1.17
CA ILE A 195 -19.64 5.90 -1.66
C ILE A 195 -21.12 5.65 -1.97
N ILE A 196 -21.43 4.51 -2.58
CA ILE A 196 -22.83 4.11 -2.86
C ILE A 196 -23.59 3.88 -1.56
N ALA A 197 -22.97 3.27 -0.54
CA ALA A 197 -23.58 3.10 0.77
C ALA A 197 -23.92 4.44 1.43
N TYR A 198 -23.00 5.40 1.42
CA TYR A 198 -23.27 6.77 1.92
C TYR A 198 -24.44 7.42 1.20
N HIS A 199 -24.48 7.29 -0.13
CA HIS A 199 -25.57 7.86 -0.92
C HIS A 199 -26.93 7.26 -0.57
N ARG A 200 -27.00 5.94 -0.41
CA ARG A 200 -28.24 5.25 0.00
C ARG A 200 -28.70 5.70 1.38
N LEU A 201 -27.79 5.73 2.35
CA LEU A 201 -28.08 6.19 3.71
C LEU A 201 -28.53 7.66 3.74
N LEU A 202 -27.93 8.51 2.90
CA LEU A 202 -28.37 9.90 2.74
C LEU A 202 -29.79 10.00 2.18
N MET A 203 -30.13 9.18 1.19
CA MET A 203 -31.49 9.14 0.64
C MET A 203 -32.50 8.65 1.68
N GLU A 204 -32.16 7.61 2.44
CA GLU A 204 -32.98 7.12 3.55
C GLU A 204 -33.20 8.23 4.60
N TYR A 205 -32.14 8.93 5.02
CA TYR A 205 -32.24 10.08 5.92
C TYR A 205 -33.16 11.18 5.37
N ARG A 206 -33.05 11.53 4.09
CA ARG A 206 -33.92 12.56 3.48
C ARG A 206 -35.40 12.16 3.51
N THR A 207 -35.69 10.88 3.27
CA THR A 207 -37.07 10.38 3.40
C THR A 207 -37.56 10.41 4.83
N LEU A 208 -36.70 10.06 5.80
CA LEU A 208 -37.03 10.12 7.21
C LEU A 208 -37.27 11.57 7.67
N ALA A 209 -36.42 12.51 7.25
CA ALA A 209 -36.54 13.93 7.56
C ALA A 209 -37.83 14.54 6.98
N SER A 210 -38.25 14.12 5.78
CA SER A 210 -39.51 14.58 5.20
C SER A 210 -40.72 14.07 5.97
N VAL A 211 -40.73 12.80 6.39
CA VAL A 211 -41.77 12.21 7.24
C VAL A 211 -41.84 12.96 8.58
N TRP A 212 -40.70 13.25 9.19
CA TRP A 212 -40.64 14.07 10.40
C TRP A 212 -41.26 15.46 10.17
N ALA A 213 -40.86 16.19 9.13
CA ALA A 213 -41.40 17.52 8.84
C ALA A 213 -42.93 17.51 8.67
N ILE A 214 -43.47 16.49 7.98
CA ILE A 214 -44.92 16.32 7.80
C ILE A 214 -45.62 16.04 9.14
N ARG A 215 -45.09 15.15 9.97
CA ARG A 215 -45.68 14.84 11.29
C ARG A 215 -45.65 16.05 12.22
N THR A 216 -44.54 16.77 12.24
CA THR A 216 -44.32 17.96 13.06
C THR A 216 -45.25 19.11 12.65
N SER A 217 -45.40 19.36 11.35
CA SER A 217 -46.34 20.37 10.82
C SER A 217 -47.80 20.00 11.10
N SER A 218 -48.15 18.72 10.99
CA SER A 218 -49.50 18.21 11.32
C SER A 218 -49.82 18.37 12.81
N ALA A 219 -48.86 18.08 13.70
CA ALA A 219 -48.99 18.28 15.13
C ALA A 219 -49.21 19.77 15.47
N LYS A 220 -48.45 20.67 14.83
CA LYS A 220 -48.62 22.12 14.96
C LYS A 220 -50.02 22.56 14.50
N ALA A 221 -50.46 22.14 13.31
CA ALA A 221 -51.78 22.48 12.79
C ALA A 221 -52.92 22.00 13.71
N THR A 222 -52.76 20.82 14.30
CA THR A 222 -53.75 20.28 15.25
C THR A 222 -53.77 21.10 16.54
N ILE A 223 -52.62 21.48 17.08
CA ILE A 223 -52.55 22.38 18.25
C ILE A 223 -53.25 23.71 17.94
N ASP A 224 -52.93 24.34 16.81
CA ASP A 224 -53.52 25.62 16.40
C ASP A 224 -55.04 25.50 16.23
N MET A 225 -55.52 24.40 15.62
CA MET A 225 -56.95 24.13 15.46
C MET A 225 -57.64 23.94 16.81
N THR A 226 -57.05 23.17 17.73
CA THR A 226 -57.60 22.96 19.07
C THR A 226 -57.67 24.26 19.87
N ALA A 227 -56.64 25.11 19.78
CA ALA A 227 -56.62 26.42 20.42
C ALA A 227 -57.70 27.35 19.85
N ARG A 228 -57.90 27.37 18.52
CA ARG A 228 -59.00 28.12 17.89
C ARG A 228 -60.37 27.62 18.34
N GLN A 229 -60.56 26.30 18.39
CA GLN A 229 -61.83 25.70 18.82
C GLN A 229 -62.13 26.02 20.30
N GLN A 230 -61.12 26.00 21.17
CA GLN A 230 -61.28 26.39 22.57
C GLN A 230 -61.69 27.85 22.72
N ARG A 231 -61.07 28.77 21.97
CA ARG A 231 -61.46 30.21 21.96
C ARG A 231 -62.89 30.42 21.48
N LEU A 232 -63.34 29.67 20.47
CA LEU A 232 -64.72 29.70 20.00
C LEU A 232 -65.69 29.20 21.08
N LYS A 233 -65.36 28.10 21.79
CA LYS A 233 -66.18 27.58 22.89
C LYS A 233 -66.23 28.50 24.11
N ALA A 234 -65.13 29.20 24.39
CA ALA A 234 -65.03 30.16 25.49
C ALA A 234 -65.76 31.48 25.20
N GLY A 235 -66.29 31.67 23.98
CA GLY A 235 -66.96 32.92 23.59
C GLY A 235 -66.02 34.12 23.44
N GLU A 236 -64.70 33.89 23.46
CA GLU A 236 -63.67 34.93 23.34
C GLU A 236 -63.52 35.47 21.91
N VAL A 237 -64.15 34.80 20.94
CA VAL A 237 -64.16 35.22 19.54
C VAL A 237 -65.39 36.08 19.30
N THR A 238 -65.22 37.40 19.33
CA THR A 238 -66.27 38.34 18.91
C THR A 238 -66.34 38.38 17.39
N VAL A 239 -67.48 37.99 16.81
CA VAL A 239 -67.73 38.19 15.38
C VAL A 239 -68.05 39.67 15.17
N SER A 240 -67.04 40.46 14.78
CA SER A 240 -67.11 41.94 14.78
C SER A 240 -68.23 42.51 13.91
N ASN A 241 -68.75 41.74 12.96
CA ASN A 241 -69.72 42.19 11.95
C ASN A 241 -71.04 41.38 11.95
N TRP A 242 -71.23 40.46 12.90
CA TRP A 242 -72.47 39.68 12.96
C TRP A 242 -73.51 40.40 13.81
N THR A 243 -74.65 40.69 13.17
CA THR A 243 -75.85 41.20 13.85
C THR A 243 -77.03 40.35 13.41
N PRO A 244 -78.07 40.16 14.23
CA PRO A 244 -79.27 39.43 13.81
C PRO A 244 -79.89 39.99 12.50
N GLN A 245 -79.69 41.29 12.24
CA GLN A 245 -80.10 41.96 11.02
C GLN A 245 -79.31 41.53 9.77
N SER A 246 -78.04 41.13 9.89
CA SER A 246 -77.26 40.64 8.75
C SER A 246 -77.82 39.32 8.22
N ASP A 247 -78.26 38.42 9.10
CA ASP A 247 -78.80 37.12 8.70
C ASP A 247 -80.14 37.29 7.96
N ILE A 248 -80.96 38.25 8.38
CA ILE A 248 -82.21 38.62 7.69
C ILE A 248 -81.92 39.23 6.31
N GLN A 249 -80.88 40.06 6.18
CA GLN A 249 -80.48 40.64 4.89
C GLN A 249 -79.97 39.56 3.91
N ILE A 250 -79.10 38.66 4.38
CA ILE A 250 -78.58 37.55 3.57
C ILE A 250 -79.72 36.64 3.12
N ALA A 251 -80.66 36.29 4.01
CA ALA A 251 -81.82 35.48 3.64
C ALA A 251 -82.70 36.16 2.57
N LYS A 252 -82.89 37.48 2.66
CA LYS A 252 -83.62 38.26 1.65
C LYS A 252 -82.87 38.32 0.31
N ASP A 253 -81.56 38.44 0.32
CA ASP A 253 -80.75 38.46 -0.91
C ASP A 253 -80.72 37.09 -1.60
N VAL A 254 -80.68 35.99 -0.85
CA VAL A 254 -80.81 34.63 -1.42
C VAL A 254 -82.21 34.43 -2.05
N LEU A 255 -83.27 34.87 -1.38
CA LEU A 255 -84.63 34.78 -1.91
C LEU A 255 -84.84 35.63 -3.18
N LYS A 256 -84.16 36.78 -3.30
CA LYS A 256 -84.19 37.61 -4.52
C LYS A 256 -83.45 36.98 -5.70
N ASN A 257 -82.42 36.18 -5.46
CA ASN A 257 -81.63 35.52 -6.50
C ASN A 257 -82.23 34.16 -6.95
N LEU A 258 -83.36 33.74 -6.39
CA LEU A 258 -84.09 32.51 -6.72
C LEU A 258 -85.32 32.75 -7.64
N GLN A 259 -85.60 34.00 -8.00
CA GLN A 259 -86.58 34.40 -9.02
C GLN A 259 -85.87 34.72 -10.34
#